data_AF-A0A2V6CBM4-F1
#
_entry.id   AF-A0A2V6CBM4-F1
#
_cell.length_a   1.000
_cell.length_b   1.000
_cell.length_c   1.000
_cell.angle_alpha   90.00
_cell.angle_beta   90.00
_cell.angle_gamma   90.00
#
_symmetry.space_group_name_H-M   'P 1'
#
loop_
_entity.id
_entity.type
_entity.pdbx_description
1 polymer ?
#
loop_
_entity_poly.entity_id
_entity_poly.type
_entity_poly.pdbx_seq_one_letter_code
_entity_poly.pdbx_strand_id
1 'polypeptide(L)'
;CHVDAAPWRTEMVDEPTARRIGEWIRRHRPPIVDLTGGAPELSEFFRYFVETARSVGAEVIDRNNLTIIEEKGYGWLPEFLAGHEVQVIASLPCYSAENVNQQRGNGVFDKSISALRKLNAVGYGTKLPLHLVYNPLGPTLPGPQAELEADYKGVLGREFGIVFNKLYTITNQPIARFADDLRKQGKWDEYLELLANSFNPATVEALMCRTTLSVDYRGELYDCDFNQMLDMRMENGKPLYLWDIAPDYLEQRAIQTGVHCFACTAGSGSSCTGALA
;
A
#
# COMPACT_ATOMS: atom_id res chain seq x y z
N CYS A 1 6.09 -1.71 3.71
CA CYS A 1 7.07 -2.82 3.80
C CYS A 1 8.07 -2.77 2.65
N HIS A 2 7.61 -2.73 1.39
CA HIS A 2 8.50 -2.68 0.21
C HIS A 2 9.11 -1.29 -0.05
N VAL A 3 8.50 -0.21 0.45
CA VAL A 3 8.98 1.18 0.27
C VAL A 3 10.30 1.49 0.99
N ASP A 4 10.75 0.59 1.87
CA ASP A 4 11.87 0.80 2.81
C ASP A 4 11.87 2.20 3.46
N ALA A 5 10.68 2.65 3.82
CA ALA A 5 10.50 3.92 4.50
C ALA A 5 11.06 3.79 5.91
N ALA A 6 12.00 4.66 6.24
CA ALA A 6 12.73 4.62 7.48
C ALA A 6 13.01 6.04 8.00
N PRO A 7 13.21 6.23 9.32
CA PRO A 7 13.33 7.57 9.92
C PRO A 7 14.48 8.44 9.39
N TRP A 8 15.48 7.84 8.73
CA TRP A 8 16.61 8.57 8.13
C TRP A 8 16.34 9.06 6.71
N ARG A 9 15.24 8.65 6.09
CA ARG A 9 14.83 9.12 4.76
C ARG A 9 14.25 10.52 4.86
N THR A 10 14.53 11.36 3.87
CA THR A 10 14.19 12.79 3.84
C THR A 10 13.38 13.19 2.62
N GLU A 11 13.11 12.23 1.75
CA GLU A 11 12.36 12.40 0.51
C GLU A 11 10.92 12.76 0.83
N MET A 12 10.56 14.00 0.52
CA MET A 12 9.24 14.56 0.73
C MET A 12 8.86 15.37 -0.49
N VAL A 13 7.57 15.37 -0.82
CA VAL A 13 7.03 16.23 -1.87
C VAL A 13 7.16 17.69 -1.45
N ASP A 14 7.67 18.53 -2.34
CA ASP A 14 7.78 19.97 -2.13
C ASP A 14 6.49 20.69 -2.58
N GLU A 15 6.34 21.97 -2.19
CA GLU A 15 5.15 22.74 -2.53
C GLU A 15 4.92 22.82 -4.06
N PRO A 16 5.91 23.19 -4.89
CA PRO A 16 5.70 23.24 -6.34
C PRO A 16 5.20 21.92 -6.92
N THR A 17 5.75 20.78 -6.51
CA THR A 17 5.35 19.47 -6.98
C THR A 17 3.95 19.12 -6.51
N ALA A 18 3.64 19.35 -5.22
CA ALA A 18 2.31 19.12 -4.67
C ALA A 18 1.24 19.93 -5.40
N ARG A 19 1.51 21.21 -5.70
CA ARG A 19 0.59 22.06 -6.47
C ARG A 19 0.31 21.49 -7.86
N ARG A 20 1.35 21.07 -8.59
CA ARG A 20 1.20 20.49 -9.93
C ARG A 20 0.44 19.16 -9.92
N ILE A 21 0.71 18.28 -8.96
CA ILE A 21 -0.05 17.04 -8.78
C ILE A 21 -1.52 17.36 -8.48
N GLY A 22 -1.79 18.30 -7.58
CA GLY A 22 -3.16 18.70 -7.25
C GLY A 22 -3.90 19.37 -8.42
N GLU A 23 -3.21 20.16 -9.25
CA GLU A 23 -3.78 20.69 -10.49
C GLU A 23 -4.15 19.58 -11.47
N TRP A 24 -3.28 18.57 -11.60
CA TRP A 24 -3.56 17.41 -12.44
C TRP A 24 -4.79 16.64 -11.94
N ILE A 25 -4.89 16.38 -10.63
CA ILE A 25 -6.06 15.77 -10.01
C ILE A 25 -7.33 16.59 -10.29
N ARG A 26 -7.27 17.91 -10.13
CA ARG A 26 -8.43 18.79 -10.40
C ARG A 26 -8.87 18.75 -11.86
N ARG A 27 -7.91 18.69 -12.78
CA ARG A 27 -8.15 18.70 -14.23
C ARG A 27 -8.69 17.38 -14.74
N HIS A 28 -8.08 16.27 -14.33
CA HIS A 28 -8.34 14.94 -14.89
C HIS A 28 -9.28 14.09 -14.04
N ARG A 29 -9.53 14.48 -12.79
CA ARG A 29 -10.52 13.87 -11.88
C ARG A 29 -10.41 12.35 -11.82
N PRO A 30 -9.24 11.80 -11.42
CA PRO A 30 -9.10 10.36 -11.28
C PRO A 30 -10.16 9.83 -10.30
N PRO A 31 -10.72 8.62 -10.53
CA PRO A 31 -11.74 8.07 -9.66
C PRO A 31 -11.20 7.78 -8.25
N ILE A 32 -9.90 7.46 -8.14
CA ILE A 32 -9.22 7.09 -6.89
C ILE A 32 -7.89 7.83 -6.79
N VAL A 33 -7.58 8.36 -5.61
CA VAL A 33 -6.24 8.82 -5.22
C VAL A 33 -5.77 7.98 -4.03
N ASP A 34 -4.77 7.13 -4.28
CA ASP A 34 -4.18 6.23 -3.28
C ASP A 34 -2.90 6.84 -2.70
N LEU A 35 -2.98 7.27 -1.43
CA LEU A 35 -1.87 7.89 -0.71
C LEU A 35 -1.06 6.81 0.00
N THR A 36 0.16 6.58 -0.51
CA THR A 36 1.09 5.55 -0.03
C THR A 36 2.46 6.12 0.31
N GLY A 37 3.29 5.33 0.99
CA GLY A 37 4.64 5.70 1.41
C GLY A 37 5.00 5.08 2.75
N GLY A 38 5.74 5.81 3.58
CA GLY A 38 5.90 5.45 5.00
C GLY A 38 6.30 6.62 5.88
N ALA A 39 5.39 7.28 6.58
CA ALA A 39 3.93 7.24 6.47
C ALA A 39 3.49 8.46 5.63
N PRO A 40 2.56 8.35 4.66
CA PRO A 40 2.15 9.48 3.81
C PRO A 40 1.67 10.70 4.61
N GLU A 41 1.13 10.47 5.80
CA GLU A 41 0.59 11.45 6.73
C GLU A 41 1.67 12.35 7.34
N LEU A 42 2.94 11.94 7.28
CA LEU A 42 4.09 12.77 7.67
C LEU A 42 4.33 13.95 6.71
N SER A 43 3.79 13.87 5.48
CA SER A 43 3.90 14.97 4.53
C SER A 43 3.03 16.14 4.95
N GLU A 44 3.60 17.35 4.90
CA GLU A 44 2.86 18.61 5.11
C GLU A 44 1.71 18.77 4.10
N PHE A 45 1.79 18.08 2.94
CA PHE A 45 0.79 18.11 1.87
C PHE A 45 -0.24 16.97 1.94
N PHE A 46 -0.19 16.10 2.96
CA PHE A 46 -1.16 15.01 3.11
C PHE A 46 -2.61 15.51 3.09
N ARG A 47 -2.93 16.49 3.95
CA ARG A 47 -4.27 17.08 3.99
C ARG A 47 -4.64 17.74 2.68
N TYR A 48 -3.70 18.44 2.05
CA TYR A 48 -3.89 19.08 0.75
C TYR A 48 -4.30 18.07 -0.33
N PHE A 49 -3.66 16.90 -0.39
CA PHE A 49 -4.04 15.87 -1.36
C PHE A 49 -5.40 15.25 -1.07
N VAL A 50 -5.70 14.94 0.20
CA VAL A 50 -7.01 14.43 0.61
C VAL A 50 -8.11 15.41 0.22
N GLU A 51 -7.98 16.68 0.62
CA GLU A 51 -8.95 17.74 0.31
C GLU A 51 -9.08 17.98 -1.19
N THR A 52 -7.95 17.99 -1.92
CA THR A 52 -7.95 18.18 -3.37
C THR A 52 -8.67 17.04 -4.08
N ALA A 53 -8.39 15.78 -3.72
CA ALA A 53 -9.03 14.61 -4.30
C ALA A 53 -10.54 14.58 -3.99
N ARG A 54 -10.92 14.82 -2.73
CA ARG A 54 -12.34 14.89 -2.34
C ARG A 54 -13.08 16.04 -3.02
N SER A 55 -12.44 17.18 -3.27
CA SER A 55 -13.06 18.32 -3.96
C SER A 55 -13.53 18.03 -5.39
N VAL A 56 -12.96 16.99 -6.02
CA VAL A 56 -13.37 16.52 -7.35
C VAL A 56 -14.19 15.24 -7.32
N GLY A 57 -14.57 14.77 -6.12
CA GLY A 57 -15.38 13.57 -5.93
C GLY A 57 -14.60 12.26 -6.03
N ALA A 58 -13.26 12.30 -6.01
CA ALA A 58 -12.45 11.08 -6.01
C ALA A 58 -12.60 10.33 -4.67
N GLU A 59 -12.54 9.00 -4.73
CA GLU A 59 -12.26 8.18 -3.57
C GLU A 59 -10.81 8.41 -3.14
N VAL A 60 -10.57 8.40 -1.83
CA VAL A 60 -9.23 8.58 -1.27
C VAL A 60 -8.91 7.37 -0.42
N ILE A 61 -7.74 6.78 -0.65
CA ILE A 61 -7.21 5.67 0.13
C ILE A 61 -6.02 6.18 0.93
N ASP A 62 -6.00 5.89 2.22
CA ASP A 62 -4.83 6.07 3.08
C ASP A 62 -4.20 4.71 3.43
N ARG A 63 -2.96 4.49 2.97
CA ARG A 63 -2.16 3.29 3.22
C ARG A 63 -1.46 3.42 4.57
N ASN A 64 -2.26 3.28 5.62
CA ASN A 64 -1.86 3.62 6.98
C ASN A 64 -0.98 2.52 7.62
N ASN A 65 0.07 2.93 8.35
CA ASN A 65 0.93 1.99 9.08
C ASN A 65 0.46 1.70 10.53
N LEU A 66 -0.67 2.29 10.93
CA LEU A 66 -1.29 2.32 12.27
C LEU A 66 -0.48 3.09 13.32
N THR A 67 0.84 2.86 13.39
CA THR A 67 1.68 3.45 14.43
C THR A 67 1.73 4.98 14.39
N ILE A 68 1.53 5.59 13.21
CA ILE A 68 1.50 7.05 13.04
C ILE A 68 0.43 7.72 13.89
N ILE A 69 -0.71 7.07 14.11
CA ILE A 69 -1.82 7.58 14.95
C ILE A 69 -1.39 7.74 16.42
N GLU A 70 -0.38 6.98 16.85
CA GLU A 70 0.18 7.06 18.21
C GLU A 70 1.38 8.02 18.31
N GLU A 71 1.84 8.58 17.20
CA GLU A 71 2.94 9.54 17.23
C GLU A 71 2.47 10.92 17.71
N LYS A 72 3.38 11.63 18.38
CA LYS A 72 3.07 12.94 18.98
C LYS A 72 2.63 13.91 17.89
N GLY A 73 1.45 14.48 18.07
CA GLY A 73 0.88 15.47 17.13
C GLY A 73 -0.03 14.87 16.06
N TYR A 74 -0.26 13.56 16.03
CA TYR A 74 -1.13 12.88 15.04
C TYR A 74 -2.48 12.40 15.62
N GLY A 75 -2.80 12.78 16.86
CA GLY A 75 -4.09 12.42 17.47
C GLY A 75 -5.32 12.96 16.75
N TRP A 76 -5.16 13.90 15.80
CA TRP A 76 -6.23 14.45 14.95
C TRP A 76 -6.54 13.56 13.73
N LEU A 77 -5.65 12.61 13.41
CA LEU A 77 -5.68 11.89 12.14
C LEU A 77 -6.97 11.07 11.96
N PRO A 78 -7.43 10.25 12.94
CA PRO A 78 -8.65 9.47 12.77
C PRO A 78 -9.88 10.31 12.43
N GLU A 79 -10.09 11.42 13.14
CA GLU A 79 -11.22 12.32 12.92
C GLU A 79 -11.13 13.04 11.57
N PHE A 80 -9.93 13.43 11.13
CA PHE A 80 -9.74 14.04 9.82
C PHE A 80 -10.05 13.07 8.68
N LEU A 81 -9.52 11.84 8.75
CA LEU A 81 -9.78 10.80 7.76
C LEU A 81 -11.29 10.50 7.69
N ALA A 82 -11.93 10.36 8.85
CA ALA A 82 -13.36 10.11 8.94
C ALA A 82 -14.20 11.27 8.38
N GLY A 83 -13.84 12.52 8.68
CA GLY A 83 -14.53 13.71 8.17
C GLY A 83 -14.44 13.88 6.65
N HIS A 84 -13.44 13.25 6.01
CA HIS A 84 -13.26 13.23 4.56
C HIS A 84 -13.68 11.90 3.92
N GLU A 85 -14.19 10.96 4.71
CA GLU A 85 -14.58 9.62 4.29
C GLU A 85 -13.45 8.86 3.57
N VAL A 86 -12.21 9.06 4.02
CA VAL A 86 -11.04 8.37 3.47
C VAL A 86 -11.12 6.87 3.79
N GLN A 87 -10.90 6.01 2.82
CA GLN A 87 -10.77 4.57 3.05
C GLN A 87 -9.40 4.28 3.68
N VAL A 88 -9.39 3.54 4.79
CA VAL A 88 -8.14 3.16 5.46
C VAL A 88 -7.77 1.72 5.10
N ILE A 89 -6.58 1.54 4.52
CA ILE A 89 -5.98 0.22 4.30
C ILE A 89 -4.75 0.11 5.19
N ALA A 90 -4.94 -0.52 6.35
CA ALA A 90 -3.95 -0.58 7.42
C ALA A 90 -3.08 -1.83 7.33
N SER A 91 -1.76 -1.66 7.40
CA SER A 91 -0.83 -2.79 7.37
C SER A 91 -0.65 -3.43 8.74
N LEU A 92 -1.20 -4.62 8.95
CA LEU A 92 -1.07 -5.41 10.18
C LEU A 92 -0.63 -6.86 9.84
N PRO A 93 0.69 -7.14 9.84
CA PRO A 93 1.22 -8.38 9.28
C PRO A 93 0.88 -9.63 10.10
N CYS A 94 0.46 -9.49 11.35
CA CYS A 94 -0.09 -10.58 12.14
C CYS A 94 -1.06 -10.07 13.21
N TYR A 95 -2.01 -10.91 13.63
CA TYR A 95 -2.86 -10.66 14.79
C TYR A 95 -2.19 -11.08 16.12
N SER A 96 -1.03 -11.74 16.10
CA SER A 96 -0.28 -12.09 17.30
C SER A 96 0.83 -11.09 17.60
N ALA A 97 0.99 -10.76 18.89
CA ALA A 97 2.03 -9.85 19.34
C ALA A 97 3.43 -10.36 19.02
N GLU A 98 3.69 -11.66 19.16
CA GLU A 98 4.98 -12.29 18.85
C GLU A 98 5.40 -12.06 17.40
N ASN A 99 4.51 -12.35 16.44
CA ASN A 99 4.81 -12.20 15.02
C ASN A 99 4.97 -10.74 14.61
N VAL A 100 4.12 -9.84 15.15
CA VAL A 100 4.26 -8.40 14.87
C VAL A 100 5.55 -7.85 15.46
N ASN A 101 5.90 -8.23 16.69
CA ASN A 101 7.13 -7.79 17.32
C ASN A 101 8.37 -8.34 16.59
N GLN A 102 8.31 -9.55 16.05
CA GLN A 102 9.38 -10.13 15.23
C GLN A 102 9.57 -9.36 13.90
N GLN A 103 8.48 -8.94 13.24
CA GLN A 103 8.58 -8.21 11.97
C GLN A 103 8.86 -6.71 12.12
N ARG A 104 8.29 -6.07 13.14
CA ARG A 104 8.24 -4.59 13.26
C ARG A 104 8.88 -4.04 14.53
N GLY A 105 9.31 -4.90 15.44
CA GLY A 105 9.91 -4.52 16.71
C GLY A 105 8.91 -4.45 17.86
N ASN A 106 9.44 -4.48 19.09
CA ASN A 106 8.66 -4.53 20.32
C ASN A 106 7.75 -3.30 20.48
N GLY A 107 6.50 -3.54 20.88
CA GLY A 107 5.51 -2.49 21.18
C GLY A 107 4.72 -1.97 19.97
N VAL A 108 5.07 -2.41 18.75
CA VAL A 108 4.31 -2.06 17.54
C VAL A 108 2.92 -2.68 17.55
N PHE A 109 2.77 -3.89 18.09
CA PHE A 109 1.48 -4.55 18.22
C PHE A 109 0.50 -3.72 19.07
N ASP A 110 0.91 -3.34 20.28
CA ASP A 110 0.04 -2.57 21.19
C ASP A 110 -0.35 -1.22 20.59
N LYS A 111 0.59 -0.52 19.95
CA LYS A 111 0.30 0.71 19.20
C LYS A 111 -0.72 0.47 18.08
N SER A 112 -0.59 -0.64 17.36
CA SER A 112 -1.48 -0.99 16.25
C SER A 112 -2.91 -1.27 16.74
N ILE A 113 -3.06 -2.01 17.84
CA ILE A 113 -4.35 -2.28 18.49
C ILE A 113 -4.98 -0.98 19.01
N SER A 114 -4.20 -0.10 19.64
CA SER A 114 -4.67 1.21 20.08
C SER A 114 -5.18 2.07 18.92
N ALA A 115 -4.40 2.16 17.83
CA ALA A 115 -4.77 2.89 16.63
C ALA A 115 -6.06 2.35 15.99
N LEU A 116 -6.21 1.03 15.88
CA LEU A 116 -7.43 0.40 15.37
C LEU A 116 -8.66 0.71 16.23
N ARG A 117 -8.51 0.77 17.56
CA ARG A 117 -9.59 1.20 18.45
C ARG A 117 -9.99 2.66 18.23
N LYS A 118 -9.02 3.56 18.03
CA LYS A 118 -9.29 4.97 17.69
C LYS A 118 -10.03 5.10 16.36
N LEU A 119 -9.62 4.34 15.34
CA LEU A 119 -10.33 4.27 14.06
C LEU A 119 -11.76 3.74 14.24
N ASN A 120 -11.96 2.61 14.94
CA ASN A 120 -13.30 2.07 15.21
C ASN A 120 -14.18 3.07 15.98
N ALA A 121 -13.62 3.84 16.92
CA ALA A 121 -14.35 4.85 17.67
C ALA A 121 -14.94 5.97 16.78
N VAL A 122 -14.29 6.29 15.66
CA VAL A 122 -14.79 7.27 14.67
C VAL A 122 -15.56 6.61 13.52
N GLY A 123 -15.85 5.30 13.60
CA GLY A 123 -16.78 4.60 12.69
C GLY A 123 -16.13 3.73 11.61
N TYR A 124 -14.80 3.63 11.57
CA TYR A 124 -14.10 2.71 10.68
C TYR A 124 -14.43 1.24 10.98
N GLY A 125 -14.56 0.43 9.94
CA GLY A 125 -14.96 -0.98 10.03
C GLY A 125 -16.47 -1.20 10.10
N THR A 126 -17.27 -0.14 10.24
CA THR A 126 -18.75 -0.22 10.26
C THR A 126 -19.38 0.74 9.27
N LYS A 127 -19.23 2.05 9.49
CA LYS A 127 -19.74 3.11 8.61
C LYS A 127 -18.73 3.51 7.54
N LEU A 128 -17.45 3.49 7.91
CA LEU A 128 -16.35 3.86 7.04
C LEU A 128 -15.47 2.64 6.70
N PRO A 129 -14.90 2.56 5.49
CA PRO A 129 -14.11 1.41 5.06
C PRO A 129 -12.78 1.31 5.82
N LEU A 130 -12.58 0.18 6.52
CA LEU A 130 -11.31 -0.22 7.12
C LEU A 130 -10.93 -1.62 6.63
N HIS A 131 -9.80 -1.73 5.98
CA HIS A 131 -9.24 -3.00 5.55
C HIS A 131 -7.88 -3.21 6.18
N LEU A 132 -7.54 -4.46 6.42
CA LEU A 132 -6.25 -4.86 6.95
C LEU A 132 -5.43 -5.56 5.87
N VAL A 133 -4.12 -5.43 5.92
CA VAL A 133 -3.19 -6.11 5.01
C VAL A 133 -2.35 -7.12 5.77
N TYR A 134 -2.35 -8.35 5.28
CA TYR A 134 -1.50 -9.45 5.72
C TYR A 134 -0.43 -9.76 4.67
N ASN A 135 0.78 -10.02 5.13
CA ASN A 135 1.84 -10.61 4.31
C ASN A 135 2.58 -11.69 5.13
N PRO A 136 3.00 -12.80 4.49
CA PRO A 136 3.57 -13.93 5.20
C PRO A 136 4.93 -13.62 5.82
N LEU A 137 5.30 -14.40 6.83
CA LEU A 137 6.67 -14.42 7.36
C LEU A 137 7.57 -15.20 6.39
N GLY A 138 8.60 -14.54 5.88
CA GLY A 138 9.63 -15.18 5.05
C GLY A 138 9.20 -15.50 3.61
N PRO A 139 9.93 -16.42 2.94
CA PRO A 139 9.83 -16.68 1.51
C PRO A 139 8.74 -17.70 1.16
N THR A 140 7.50 -17.41 1.52
CA THR A 140 6.34 -18.26 1.22
C THR A 140 5.23 -17.44 0.59
N LEU A 141 4.30 -18.11 -0.12
CA LEU A 141 3.07 -17.50 -0.59
C LEU A 141 2.07 -17.37 0.57
N PRO A 142 1.21 -16.34 0.59
CA PRO A 142 0.15 -16.26 1.58
C PRO A 142 -0.84 -17.43 1.41
N GLY A 143 -1.45 -17.85 2.52
CA GLY A 143 -2.57 -18.79 2.49
C GLY A 143 -3.86 -18.17 1.92
N PRO A 144 -4.96 -18.94 1.83
CA PRO A 144 -6.23 -18.45 1.30
C PRO A 144 -6.75 -17.22 2.04
N GLN A 145 -7.03 -16.14 1.30
CA GLN A 145 -7.46 -14.85 1.88
C GLN A 145 -8.74 -14.97 2.71
N ALA A 146 -9.71 -15.79 2.28
CA ALA A 146 -10.98 -15.95 2.98
C ALA A 146 -10.82 -16.60 4.37
N GLU A 147 -9.96 -17.60 4.48
CA GLU A 147 -9.65 -18.28 5.75
C GLU A 147 -8.91 -17.34 6.70
N LEU A 148 -7.86 -16.67 6.19
CA LEU A 148 -7.13 -15.66 6.96
C LEU A 148 -8.03 -14.51 7.41
N GLU A 149 -8.95 -14.04 6.56
CA GLU A 149 -9.91 -12.98 6.93
C GLU A 149 -10.80 -13.43 8.10
N ALA A 150 -11.29 -14.67 8.07
CA ALA A 150 -12.13 -15.23 9.13
C ALA A 150 -11.36 -15.33 10.45
N ASP A 151 -10.11 -15.80 10.41
CA ASP A 151 -9.24 -15.90 11.58
C ASP A 151 -8.96 -14.52 12.19
N TYR A 152 -8.57 -13.54 11.36
CA TYR A 152 -8.32 -12.16 11.81
C TYR A 152 -9.57 -11.56 12.44
N LYS A 153 -10.74 -11.69 11.82
CA LYS A 153 -12.01 -11.19 12.38
C LYS A 153 -12.33 -11.87 13.71
N GLY A 154 -12.13 -13.17 13.80
CA GLY A 154 -12.37 -13.94 15.01
C GLY A 154 -11.47 -13.52 16.17
N VAL A 155 -10.15 -13.48 15.96
CA VAL A 155 -9.17 -13.12 16.99
C VAL A 155 -9.30 -11.65 17.39
N LEU A 156 -9.25 -10.73 16.41
CA LEU A 156 -9.27 -9.30 16.69
C LEU A 156 -10.59 -8.84 17.33
N GLY A 157 -11.70 -9.44 16.91
CA GLY A 157 -13.00 -9.20 17.51
C GLY A 157 -13.09 -9.70 18.95
N ARG A 158 -12.67 -10.94 19.23
CA ARG A 158 -12.78 -11.54 20.57
C ARG A 158 -11.80 -10.95 21.58
N GLU A 159 -10.54 -10.73 21.19
CA GLU A 159 -9.48 -10.34 22.12
C GLU A 159 -9.39 -8.83 22.29
N PHE A 160 -9.70 -8.06 21.24
CA PHE A 160 -9.45 -6.61 21.24
C PHE A 160 -10.69 -5.76 20.99
N GLY A 161 -11.82 -6.37 20.59
CA GLY A 161 -13.05 -5.67 20.22
C GLY A 161 -12.94 -4.92 18.89
N ILE A 162 -12.01 -5.31 18.03
CA ILE A 162 -11.74 -4.62 16.76
C ILE A 162 -12.65 -5.17 15.66
N VAL A 163 -13.18 -4.27 14.83
CA VAL A 163 -13.96 -4.59 13.63
C VAL A 163 -13.33 -3.99 12.38
N PHE A 164 -13.37 -4.71 11.26
CA PHE A 164 -12.88 -4.26 9.97
C PHE A 164 -13.63 -4.98 8.83
N ASN A 165 -13.56 -4.43 7.62
CA ASN A 165 -14.35 -4.88 6.48
C ASN A 165 -13.71 -6.07 5.73
N LYS A 166 -12.44 -5.94 5.30
CA LYS A 166 -11.71 -6.97 4.53
C LYS A 166 -10.28 -7.16 4.98
N LEU A 167 -9.75 -8.37 4.79
CA LEU A 167 -8.33 -8.66 4.87
C LEU A 167 -7.79 -8.84 3.44
N TYR A 168 -6.67 -8.18 3.14
CA TYR A 168 -5.97 -8.29 1.88
C TYR A 168 -4.65 -9.04 2.08
N THR A 169 -4.49 -10.16 1.40
CA THR A 169 -3.23 -10.91 1.40
C THR A 169 -2.29 -10.38 0.33
N ILE A 170 -1.04 -10.14 0.70
CA ILE A 170 0.02 -9.69 -0.21
C ILE A 170 1.17 -10.68 -0.18
N THR A 171 1.66 -11.04 -1.37
CA THR A 171 2.89 -11.81 -1.54
C THR A 171 4.10 -10.90 -1.31
N ASN A 172 5.08 -11.37 -0.53
CA ASN A 172 6.30 -10.59 -0.29
C ASN A 172 7.04 -10.33 -1.60
N GLN A 173 7.22 -9.06 -1.95
CA GLN A 173 7.89 -8.69 -3.19
C GLN A 173 9.41 -8.90 -3.05
N PRO A 174 10.08 -9.58 -4.01
CA PRO A 174 11.52 -9.85 -3.96
C PRO A 174 12.35 -8.61 -4.30
N ILE A 175 12.11 -7.50 -3.60
CA ILE A 175 12.75 -6.19 -3.80
C ILE A 175 13.23 -5.61 -2.46
N ALA A 176 14.09 -4.59 -2.52
CA ALA A 176 14.61 -3.86 -1.36
C ALA A 176 15.08 -4.80 -0.23
N ARG A 177 14.71 -4.50 1.03
CA ARG A 177 15.13 -5.27 2.21
C ARG A 177 14.82 -6.76 2.15
N PHE A 178 13.69 -7.14 1.58
CA PHE A 178 13.33 -8.56 1.48
C PHE A 178 14.26 -9.29 0.51
N ALA A 179 14.64 -8.66 -0.61
CA ALA A 179 15.64 -9.20 -1.52
C ALA A 179 17.02 -9.37 -0.84
N ASP A 180 17.44 -8.39 -0.04
CA ASP A 180 18.71 -8.47 0.70
C ASP A 180 18.70 -9.60 1.74
N ASP A 181 17.59 -9.75 2.45
CA ASP A 181 17.42 -10.81 3.44
C ASP A 181 17.38 -12.21 2.81
N LEU A 182 16.72 -12.35 1.64
CA LEU A 182 16.75 -13.57 0.83
C LEU A 182 18.19 -13.95 0.42
N ARG A 183 18.97 -12.98 -0.07
CA ARG A 183 20.36 -13.21 -0.51
C ARG A 183 21.26 -13.59 0.67
N LYS A 184 21.16 -12.87 1.79
CA LYS A 184 21.92 -13.18 3.01
C LYS A 184 21.64 -14.59 3.54
N GLN A 185 20.41 -15.07 3.37
CA GLN A 185 20.00 -16.42 3.77
C GLN A 185 20.28 -17.49 2.70
N GLY A 186 20.78 -17.13 1.51
CA GLY A 186 20.96 -18.06 0.40
C GLY A 186 19.64 -18.60 -0.19
N LYS A 187 18.52 -17.89 0.00
CA LYS A 187 17.16 -18.30 -0.43
C LYS A 187 16.64 -17.56 -1.66
N TRP A 188 17.48 -16.74 -2.30
CA TRP A 188 17.08 -15.89 -3.43
C TRP A 188 16.56 -16.72 -4.61
N ASP A 189 17.34 -17.70 -5.06
CA ASP A 189 16.99 -18.51 -6.24
C ASP A 189 15.76 -19.39 -5.95
N GLU A 190 15.71 -20.05 -4.78
CA GLU A 190 14.56 -20.84 -4.33
C GLU A 190 13.26 -20.02 -4.32
N TYR A 191 13.31 -18.79 -3.82
CA TYR A 191 12.11 -17.95 -3.77
C TYR A 191 11.66 -17.50 -5.17
N LEU A 192 12.59 -17.13 -6.06
CA LEU A 192 12.22 -16.78 -7.43
C LEU A 192 11.65 -17.99 -8.20
N GLU A 193 12.21 -19.18 -8.00
CA GLU A 193 11.66 -20.43 -8.55
C GLU A 193 10.26 -20.72 -8.02
N LEU A 194 10.00 -20.51 -6.73
CA LEU A 194 8.66 -20.63 -6.16
C LEU A 194 7.67 -19.69 -6.86
N LEU A 195 8.02 -18.42 -7.03
CA LEU A 195 7.13 -17.44 -7.66
C LEU A 195 6.86 -17.79 -9.14
N ALA A 196 7.90 -18.19 -9.87
CA ALA A 196 7.78 -18.57 -11.28
C ALA A 196 6.95 -19.85 -11.46
N ASN A 197 7.20 -20.89 -10.66
CA ASN A 197 6.47 -22.15 -10.70
C ASN A 197 5.01 -21.99 -10.25
N SER A 198 4.72 -20.96 -9.46
CA SER A 198 3.38 -20.64 -8.99
C SER A 198 2.65 -19.64 -9.88
N PHE A 199 3.20 -19.26 -11.03
CA PHE A 199 2.55 -18.32 -11.95
C PHE A 199 1.12 -18.77 -12.30
N ASN A 200 0.15 -17.90 -12.04
CA ASN A 200 -1.24 -18.12 -12.34
C ASN A 200 -1.74 -17.13 -13.40
N PRO A 201 -1.96 -17.57 -14.66
CA PRO A 201 -2.47 -16.71 -15.73
C PRO A 201 -3.80 -16.02 -15.42
N ALA A 202 -4.65 -16.61 -14.57
CA ALA A 202 -5.95 -16.02 -14.22
C ALA A 202 -5.83 -14.70 -13.45
N THR A 203 -4.68 -14.41 -12.87
CA THR A 203 -4.42 -13.18 -12.11
C THR A 203 -4.12 -11.98 -13.01
N VAL A 204 -3.71 -12.21 -14.26
CA VAL A 204 -3.12 -11.18 -15.14
C VAL A 204 -4.10 -10.05 -15.45
N GLU A 205 -5.36 -10.37 -15.76
CA GLU A 205 -6.36 -9.35 -16.11
C GLU A 205 -6.69 -8.41 -14.94
N ALA A 206 -6.54 -8.88 -13.70
CA ALA A 206 -6.83 -8.13 -12.49
C ALA A 206 -5.60 -7.43 -11.89
N LEU A 207 -4.44 -7.46 -12.56
CA LEU A 207 -3.22 -6.81 -12.07
C LEU A 207 -3.41 -5.29 -11.93
N MET A 208 -2.99 -4.76 -10.79
CA MET A 208 -3.08 -3.34 -10.44
C MET A 208 -2.37 -2.43 -11.46
N CYS A 209 -1.20 -2.82 -11.98
CA CYS A 209 -0.44 -2.03 -12.96
C CYS A 209 -1.17 -1.81 -14.29
N ARG A 210 -2.31 -2.47 -14.54
CA ARG A 210 -3.16 -2.24 -15.71
C ARG A 210 -4.08 -1.04 -15.56
N THR A 211 -4.33 -0.59 -14.33
CA THR A 211 -5.35 0.43 -14.03
C THR A 211 -4.88 1.51 -13.05
N THR A 212 -3.69 1.34 -12.49
CA THR A 212 -3.11 2.24 -11.48
C THR A 212 -1.72 2.68 -11.92
N LEU A 213 -1.41 3.95 -11.67
CA LEU A 213 -0.06 4.49 -11.84
C LEU A 213 0.53 4.84 -10.47
N SER A 214 1.86 4.75 -10.35
CA SER A 214 2.56 5.31 -9.20
C SER A 214 3.22 6.64 -9.56
N VAL A 215 3.12 7.59 -8.63
CA VAL A 215 3.70 8.93 -8.76
C VAL A 215 4.62 9.16 -7.56
N ASP A 216 5.91 9.42 -7.81
CA ASP A 216 6.85 9.67 -6.72
C ASP A 216 6.76 11.10 -6.15
N TYR A 217 7.56 11.37 -5.12
CA TYR A 217 7.62 12.68 -4.46
C TYR A 217 8.13 13.83 -5.35
N ARG A 218 8.67 13.53 -6.54
CA ARG A 218 9.11 14.49 -7.57
C ARG A 218 8.12 14.59 -8.72
N GLY A 219 7.01 13.86 -8.67
CA GLY A 219 5.99 13.79 -9.72
C GLY A 219 6.32 12.85 -10.87
N GLU A 220 7.34 11.99 -10.72
CA GLU A 220 7.79 11.04 -11.74
C GLU A 220 6.84 9.84 -11.82
N LEU A 221 6.64 9.32 -13.04
CA LEU A 221 5.68 8.25 -13.30
C LEU A 221 6.30 6.86 -13.40
N TYR A 222 5.58 5.89 -12.84
CA TYR A 222 5.90 4.47 -12.86
C TYR A 222 4.62 3.65 -13.09
N ASP A 223 4.75 2.49 -13.73
CA ASP A 223 3.59 1.62 -13.99
C ASP A 223 3.00 0.99 -12.70
N CYS A 224 3.75 0.95 -11.60
CA CYS A 224 3.28 0.55 -10.26
C CYS A 224 4.26 0.95 -9.15
N ASP A 225 3.88 0.77 -7.88
CA ASP A 225 4.74 1.12 -6.73
C ASP A 225 6.05 0.29 -6.71
N PHE A 226 6.00 -0.96 -7.19
CA PHE A 226 7.18 -1.83 -7.19
C PHE A 226 8.18 -1.38 -8.25
N ASN A 227 7.68 -0.92 -9.40
CA ASN A 227 8.52 -0.30 -10.43
C ASN A 227 9.15 1.00 -9.89
N GLN A 228 8.42 1.78 -9.10
CA GLN A 228 8.98 2.95 -8.41
C GLN A 228 10.12 2.57 -7.46
N MET A 229 9.96 1.49 -6.68
CA MET A 229 11.01 1.03 -5.76
C MET A 229 12.23 0.41 -6.46
N LEU A 230 12.11 0.10 -7.75
CA LEU A 230 13.19 -0.42 -8.59
C LEU A 230 13.74 0.63 -9.56
N ASP A 231 13.32 1.90 -9.43
CA ASP A 231 13.67 3.00 -10.34
C ASP A 231 13.34 2.71 -11.82
N MET A 232 12.33 1.87 -12.08
CA MET A 232 11.85 1.51 -13.41
C MET A 232 10.90 2.59 -13.95
N ARG A 233 11.44 3.78 -14.14
CA ARG A 233 10.69 4.99 -14.51
C ARG A 233 10.08 4.89 -15.90
N MET A 234 8.90 5.44 -16.09
CA MET A 234 8.29 5.61 -17.40
C MET A 234 9.01 6.71 -18.19
N GLU A 235 9.42 6.37 -19.42
CA GLU A 235 10.14 7.30 -20.30
C GLU A 235 9.51 7.39 -21.70
N ASN A 236 9.78 8.50 -22.40
CA ASN A 236 9.49 8.69 -23.82
C ASN A 236 10.65 9.42 -24.55
N GLY A 237 11.88 8.93 -24.34
CA GLY A 237 13.12 9.60 -24.74
C GLY A 237 13.58 10.66 -23.75
N LYS A 238 12.71 11.01 -22.80
CA LYS A 238 13.04 11.68 -21.55
C LYS A 238 12.18 11.11 -20.43
N PRO A 239 12.55 11.38 -19.18
CA PRO A 239 11.77 10.91 -18.05
C PRO A 239 10.39 11.60 -17.98
N LEU A 240 9.32 10.85 -17.71
CA LEU A 240 7.95 11.37 -17.67
C LEU A 240 7.55 11.84 -16.28
N TYR A 241 6.74 12.89 -16.24
CA TYR A 241 6.09 13.40 -15.04
C TYR A 241 4.56 13.41 -15.20
N LEU A 242 3.84 13.38 -14.08
CA LEU A 242 2.37 13.31 -14.08
C LEU A 242 1.72 14.41 -14.93
N TRP A 243 2.20 15.64 -14.79
CA TRP A 243 1.68 16.81 -15.52
C TRP A 243 2.05 16.86 -17.01
N ASP A 244 2.92 15.98 -17.50
CA ASP A 244 3.29 15.92 -18.92
C ASP A 244 2.31 15.06 -19.72
N ILE A 245 1.42 14.31 -19.05
CA ILE A 245 0.52 13.35 -19.70
C ILE A 245 -0.94 13.64 -19.37
N ALA A 246 -1.81 13.32 -20.33
CA ALA A 246 -3.22 13.09 -20.09
C ALA A 246 -3.48 11.56 -19.99
N PRO A 247 -4.57 11.12 -19.34
CA PRO A 247 -4.81 9.69 -19.13
C PRO A 247 -4.86 8.85 -20.42
N ASP A 248 -5.33 9.42 -21.52
CA ASP A 248 -5.37 8.80 -22.86
C ASP A 248 -3.98 8.43 -23.39
N TYR A 249 -2.92 9.13 -22.98
CA TYR A 249 -1.54 8.78 -23.31
C TYR A 249 -1.11 7.41 -22.77
N LEU A 250 -1.80 6.90 -21.75
CA LEU A 250 -1.49 5.62 -21.09
C LEU A 250 -2.17 4.43 -21.77
N GLU A 251 -3.15 4.69 -22.63
CA GLU A 251 -3.88 3.64 -23.32
C GLU A 251 -2.93 2.82 -24.20
N GLN A 252 -3.03 1.49 -24.09
CA GLN A 252 -2.26 0.51 -24.88
C GLN A 252 -0.73 0.60 -24.70
N ARG A 253 -0.24 1.33 -23.70
CA ARG A 253 1.18 1.34 -23.36
C ARG A 253 1.61 -0.02 -22.81
N ALA A 254 2.80 -0.47 -23.22
CA ALA A 254 3.44 -1.62 -22.60
C ALA A 254 3.89 -1.27 -21.18
N ILE A 255 3.42 -2.04 -20.21
CA ILE A 255 3.84 -1.97 -18.81
C ILE A 255 5.25 -2.56 -18.69
N GLN A 256 6.15 -1.85 -18.00
CA GLN A 256 7.48 -2.41 -17.73
C GLN A 256 7.38 -3.57 -16.74
N THR A 257 7.97 -4.70 -17.12
CA THR A 257 7.98 -5.93 -16.32
C THR A 257 9.39 -6.29 -15.85
N GLY A 258 9.46 -7.00 -14.73
CA GLY A 258 10.69 -7.52 -14.15
C GLY A 258 10.43 -8.79 -13.36
N VAL A 259 11.47 -9.36 -12.75
CA VAL A 259 11.35 -10.60 -11.98
C VAL A 259 10.40 -10.48 -10.78
N HIS A 260 10.24 -9.27 -10.22
CA HIS A 260 9.29 -8.99 -9.15
C HIS A 260 7.84 -9.18 -9.57
N CYS A 261 7.52 -9.04 -10.87
CA CYS A 261 6.16 -9.22 -11.36
C CYS A 261 5.59 -10.62 -11.07
N PHE A 262 6.46 -11.64 -10.98
CA PHE A 262 6.02 -12.99 -10.59
C PHE A 262 5.34 -13.01 -9.22
N ALA A 263 5.73 -12.16 -8.28
CA ALA A 263 5.08 -12.07 -6.97
C ALA A 263 3.64 -11.54 -7.05
N CYS A 264 3.32 -10.70 -8.05
CA CYS A 264 1.96 -10.21 -8.28
C CYS A 264 1.06 -11.26 -8.92
N THR A 265 1.64 -12.23 -9.63
CA THR A 265 0.92 -13.25 -10.41
C THR A 265 0.97 -14.65 -9.82
N ALA A 266 1.76 -14.87 -8.76
CA ALA A 266 1.93 -16.18 -8.14
C ALA A 266 0.71 -16.58 -7.28
N GLY A 267 0.31 -17.84 -7.36
CA GLY A 267 -0.79 -18.40 -6.57
C GLY A 267 -2.13 -17.72 -6.87
N SER A 268 -2.80 -17.19 -5.84
CA SER A 268 -4.01 -16.36 -5.99
C SER A 268 -3.73 -14.95 -6.52
N GLY A 269 -2.48 -14.61 -6.83
CA GLY A 269 -2.08 -13.26 -7.19
C GLY A 269 -2.03 -12.32 -5.99
N SER A 270 -1.41 -11.17 -6.18
CA SER A 270 -1.20 -10.19 -5.12
C SER A 270 -1.29 -8.78 -5.67
N SER A 271 -2.21 -8.00 -5.11
CA SER A 271 -2.34 -6.58 -5.35
C SER A 271 -2.46 -5.84 -4.01
N CYS A 272 -2.34 -4.52 -4.01
CA CYS A 272 -2.63 -3.74 -2.81
C CYS A 272 -4.13 -3.75 -2.44
N THR A 273 -4.98 -4.48 -3.20
CA THR A 273 -6.37 -4.81 -2.88
C THR A 273 -6.59 -6.31 -2.58
N GLY A 274 -5.51 -7.06 -2.34
CA GLY A 274 -5.55 -8.48 -1.97
C GLY A 274 -5.39 -9.45 -3.14
N ALA A 275 -5.87 -10.68 -2.92
CA ALA A 275 -5.87 -11.76 -3.90
C ALA A 275 -6.71 -11.42 -5.16
N LEU A 276 -6.25 -11.91 -6.31
CA LEU A 276 -6.80 -11.63 -7.64
C LEU A 276 -7.61 -12.80 -8.24
N ALA A 277 -7.36 -14.02 -7.78
CA ALA A 277 -8.01 -15.25 -8.26
C ALA A 277 -8.34 -16.22 -7.11
#